data_AF-A0A1B8DZR3-F1
#
_entry.id   AF-A0A1B8DZR3-F1
#
_cell.length_a   1.000
_cell.length_b   1.000
_cell.length_c   1.000
_cell.angle_alpha   90.00
_cell.angle_beta   90.00
_cell.angle_gamma   90.00
#
_symmetry.space_group_name_H-M   'P 1'
#
loop_
_entity.id
_entity.type
_entity.pdbx_description
1 polymer ?
#
loop_
_entity_poly.entity_id
_entity_poly.type
_entity_poly.pdbx_seq_one_letter_code
_entity_poly.pdbx_strand_id
1 'polypeptide(L)'
;MAFIMTPERMVAIKKRQAEIQESIVLCATAPFSRVTMMEQAELRKLMLNLGVQRPTREPGNTMRREIMNLHGEKFHAYVKYAEIWDTVVHQIDAYSEAEDHLRNMKGHTLEELERAVHRLKHFLESSMEVLNHGYPLICMLTEHEALSLRQLVAAQGEVTISRQDRYYYLLKSIGCKMRAVRVREAVSKPFKCCHAEVKKLCRKFRKARKKMVKKWKKARKARKAKKADGLFTG
;
A
#
# COMPACT_ATOMS: atom_id res chain seq x y z
N MET A 1 -1.20 -53.35 -20.06
CA MET A 1 -0.24 -53.01 -21.13
C MET A 1 0.89 -52.19 -20.53
N ALA A 2 2.10 -52.75 -20.43
CA ALA A 2 3.27 -51.98 -20.01
C ALA A 2 3.57 -50.92 -21.08
N PHE A 3 3.51 -49.65 -20.72
CA PHE A 3 3.84 -48.55 -21.63
C PHE A 3 5.34 -48.63 -21.93
N ILE A 4 5.69 -49.12 -23.13
CA ILE A 4 7.08 -49.15 -23.59
C ILE A 4 7.51 -47.70 -23.84
N MET A 5 8.38 -47.20 -22.96
CA MET A 5 9.01 -45.88 -23.05
C MET A 5 10.16 -45.96 -24.05
N THR A 6 9.88 -45.62 -25.30
CA THR A 6 10.92 -45.48 -26.33
C THR A 6 11.81 -44.27 -26.05
N PRO A 7 13.09 -44.28 -26.46
CA PRO A 7 14.01 -43.15 -26.26
C PRO A 7 13.44 -41.82 -26.80
N GLU A 8 12.78 -41.87 -27.96
CA GLU A 8 12.11 -40.73 -28.58
C GLU A 8 10.93 -40.20 -27.73
N ARG A 9 10.14 -41.09 -27.13
CA ARG A 9 9.07 -40.71 -26.20
C ARG A 9 9.63 -40.09 -24.93
N MET A 10 10.74 -40.61 -24.39
CA MET A 10 11.38 -40.00 -23.23
C MET A 10 11.90 -38.59 -23.52
N VAL A 11 12.48 -38.37 -24.69
CA VAL A 11 12.93 -37.04 -25.14
C VAL A 11 11.74 -36.11 -25.32
N ALA A 12 10.65 -36.56 -25.95
CA ALA A 12 9.44 -35.77 -26.12
C ALA A 12 8.78 -35.41 -24.78
N ILE A 13 8.76 -36.34 -23.81
CA ILE A 13 8.23 -36.09 -22.46
C ILE A 13 9.10 -35.08 -21.71
N LYS A 14 10.43 -35.21 -21.75
CA LYS A 14 11.34 -34.25 -21.11
C LYS A 14 11.22 -32.85 -21.73
N LYS A 15 11.13 -32.77 -23.06
CA LYS A 15 10.89 -31.50 -23.78
C LYS A 15 9.57 -30.87 -23.35
N ARG A 16 8.51 -31.69 -23.25
CA ARG A 16 7.19 -31.23 -22.78
C ARG A 16 7.21 -30.75 -21.33
N GLN A 17 7.94 -31.43 -20.45
CA GLN A 17 8.09 -31.01 -19.05
C GLN A 17 8.86 -29.69 -18.92
N ALA A 18 9.92 -29.50 -19.72
CA ALA A 18 10.65 -28.23 -19.78
C ALA A 18 9.75 -27.08 -20.28
N GLU A 19 8.97 -27.31 -21.35
CA GLU A 19 8.00 -26.34 -21.87
C GLU A 19 6.94 -25.96 -20.82
N ILE A 20 6.45 -26.93 -20.04
CA ILE A 20 5.48 -26.68 -18.96
C ILE A 20 6.11 -25.84 -17.85
N GLN A 21 7.34 -26.17 -17.42
CA GLN A 21 8.04 -25.43 -16.38
C GLN A 21 8.35 -23.99 -16.80
N GLU A 22 8.82 -23.79 -18.04
CA GLU A 22 9.00 -22.47 -18.62
C GLU A 22 7.69 -21.69 -18.66
N SER A 23 6.60 -22.32 -19.05
CA SER A 23 5.27 -21.68 -19.12
C SER A 23 4.74 -21.28 -17.75
N ILE A 24 4.96 -22.11 -16.72
CA ILE A 24 4.61 -21.78 -15.32
C ILE A 24 5.40 -20.56 -14.86
N VAL A 25 6.71 -20.53 -15.10
CA VAL A 25 7.57 -19.39 -14.73
C VAL A 25 7.14 -18.14 -15.49
N LEU A 26 6.89 -18.23 -16.79
CA LEU A 26 6.45 -17.12 -17.64
C LEU A 26 5.10 -16.57 -17.15
N CYS A 27 4.13 -17.45 -16.86
CA CYS A 27 2.81 -17.04 -16.34
C CYS A 27 2.88 -16.42 -14.94
N ALA A 28 3.83 -16.84 -14.10
CA ALA A 28 3.96 -16.37 -12.73
C ALA A 28 4.79 -15.08 -12.60
N THR A 29 5.65 -14.77 -13.57
CA THR A 29 6.66 -13.71 -13.44
C THR A 29 6.67 -12.68 -14.57
N ALA A 30 5.98 -12.91 -15.69
CA ALA A 30 5.99 -11.96 -16.79
C ALA A 30 5.10 -10.75 -16.47
N PRO A 31 5.67 -9.52 -16.43
CA PRO A 31 4.88 -8.31 -16.35
C PRO A 31 4.08 -8.11 -17.65
N PHE A 32 2.90 -7.51 -17.54
CA PHE A 32 1.96 -7.37 -18.65
C PHE A 32 2.56 -6.68 -19.88
N SER A 33 3.42 -5.69 -19.70
CA SER A 33 4.19 -5.03 -20.78
C SER A 33 5.05 -5.99 -21.58
N ARG A 34 5.70 -6.95 -20.91
CA ARG A 34 6.51 -7.98 -21.57
C ARG A 34 5.62 -8.91 -22.40
N VAL A 35 4.44 -9.26 -21.90
CA VAL A 35 3.47 -10.11 -22.61
C VAL A 35 3.01 -9.47 -23.92
N THR A 36 2.89 -8.14 -23.99
CA THR A 36 2.51 -7.42 -25.22
C THR A 36 3.58 -7.40 -26.31
N MET A 37 4.85 -7.67 -25.96
CA MET A 37 5.98 -7.69 -26.89
C MET A 37 6.43 -9.12 -27.25
N MET A 38 5.72 -10.14 -26.77
CA MET A 38 6.07 -11.53 -26.98
C MET A 38 5.75 -12.01 -28.39
N GLU A 39 6.65 -12.82 -28.94
CA GLU A 39 6.42 -13.49 -30.21
C GLU A 39 5.32 -14.56 -30.08
N GLN A 40 4.68 -14.93 -31.20
CA GLN A 40 3.59 -15.93 -31.20
C GLN A 40 3.96 -17.26 -30.51
N ALA A 41 5.23 -17.67 -30.59
CA ALA A 41 5.70 -18.90 -29.94
C ALA A 41 5.66 -18.79 -28.40
N GLU A 42 5.93 -17.62 -27.84
CA GLU A 42 5.90 -17.35 -26.39
C GLU A 42 4.46 -17.11 -25.90
N LEU A 43 3.63 -16.45 -26.70
CA LEU A 43 2.19 -16.31 -26.44
C LEU A 43 1.49 -17.68 -26.36
N ARG A 44 1.85 -18.63 -27.23
CA ARG A 44 1.35 -20.01 -27.17
C ARG A 44 1.72 -20.73 -25.86
N LYS A 45 2.86 -20.37 -25.24
CA LYS A 45 3.26 -20.91 -23.93
C LYS A 45 2.36 -20.37 -22.81
N LEU A 46 1.93 -19.11 -22.87
CA LEU A 46 0.93 -18.54 -21.95
C LEU A 46 -0.46 -19.19 -22.09
N MET A 47 -0.78 -19.66 -23.31
CA MET A 47 -2.03 -20.34 -23.64
C MET A 47 -2.04 -21.84 -23.31
N LEU A 48 -0.92 -22.42 -22.84
CA LEU A 48 -0.89 -23.82 -22.45
C LEU A 48 -1.86 -24.08 -21.30
N ASN A 49 -2.69 -25.11 -21.48
CA ASN A 49 -3.64 -25.55 -20.47
C ASN A 49 -2.88 -26.34 -19.40
N LEU A 50 -2.41 -25.63 -18.37
CA LEU A 50 -1.54 -26.17 -17.30
C LEU A 50 -2.29 -27.03 -16.26
N GLY A 51 -3.61 -27.16 -16.37
CA GLY A 51 -4.43 -27.94 -15.42
C GLY A 51 -4.38 -27.38 -13.99
N VAL A 52 -4.42 -28.27 -13.00
CA VAL A 52 -4.58 -27.98 -11.55
C VAL A 52 -3.33 -27.33 -10.91
N GLN A 53 -2.21 -27.27 -11.62
CA GLN A 53 -0.95 -26.70 -11.11
C GLN A 53 -0.79 -25.20 -11.45
N ARG A 54 -1.77 -24.37 -11.11
CA ARG A 54 -1.65 -22.91 -11.22
C ARG A 54 -1.62 -22.23 -9.85
N PRO A 55 -0.55 -21.52 -9.50
CA PRO A 55 -0.60 -20.53 -8.44
C PRO A 55 -1.12 -19.20 -9.04
N THR A 56 -2.15 -18.61 -8.42
CA THR A 56 -2.56 -17.19 -8.44
C THR A 56 -3.81 -16.72 -9.23
N ARG A 57 -4.24 -15.50 -8.84
CA ARG A 57 -5.59 -14.89 -8.71
C ARG A 57 -6.12 -14.15 -9.97
N GLU A 58 -5.84 -14.62 -11.17
CA GLU A 58 -6.16 -13.90 -12.43
C GLU A 58 -7.46 -14.37 -13.15
N PRO A 59 -8.03 -13.52 -14.04
CA PRO A 59 -9.33 -13.76 -14.69
C PRO A 59 -9.34 -15.05 -15.53
N GLY A 60 -10.47 -15.78 -15.43
CA GLY A 60 -10.63 -17.12 -15.99
C GLY A 60 -10.38 -17.25 -17.50
N ASN A 61 -10.17 -18.49 -17.96
CA ASN A 61 -9.81 -18.85 -19.34
C ASN A 61 -10.73 -18.24 -20.44
N THR A 62 -11.99 -17.92 -20.12
CA THR A 62 -12.95 -17.30 -21.05
C THR A 62 -12.56 -15.87 -21.43
N MET A 63 -12.19 -15.04 -20.45
CA MET A 63 -11.80 -13.64 -20.70
C MET A 63 -10.52 -13.55 -21.54
N ARG A 64 -9.56 -14.45 -21.31
CA ARG A 64 -8.34 -14.51 -22.13
C ARG A 64 -8.65 -14.78 -23.61
N ARG A 65 -9.61 -15.67 -23.89
CA ARG A 65 -10.05 -15.95 -25.27
C ARG A 65 -10.74 -14.75 -25.90
N GLU A 66 -11.63 -14.08 -25.16
CA GLU A 66 -12.31 -12.88 -25.64
C GLU A 66 -11.31 -11.75 -25.96
N ILE A 67 -10.32 -11.52 -25.08
CA ILE A 67 -9.26 -10.51 -25.29
C ILE A 67 -8.42 -10.83 -26.53
N MET A 68 -8.04 -12.09 -26.75
CA MET A 68 -7.26 -12.49 -27.93
C MET A 68 -8.06 -12.39 -29.24
N ASN A 69 -9.38 -12.36 -29.16
CA ASN A 69 -10.25 -12.14 -30.31
C ASN A 69 -10.50 -10.65 -30.60
N LEU A 70 -10.01 -9.74 -29.76
CA LEU A 70 -10.04 -8.31 -30.04
C LEU A 70 -8.96 -7.96 -31.07
N HIS A 71 -9.35 -7.18 -32.08
CA HIS A 71 -8.45 -6.74 -33.14
C HIS A 71 -8.52 -5.22 -33.30
N GLY A 72 -7.41 -4.61 -33.76
CA GLY A 72 -7.32 -3.19 -34.09
C GLY A 72 -7.67 -2.26 -32.93
N GLU A 73 -8.55 -1.29 -33.18
CA GLU A 73 -8.90 -0.23 -32.23
C GLU A 73 -9.48 -0.76 -30.92
N LYS A 74 -10.28 -1.84 -30.96
CA LYS A 74 -10.87 -2.47 -29.76
C LYS A 74 -9.80 -3.02 -28.82
N PHE A 75 -8.76 -3.64 -29.39
CA PHE A 75 -7.64 -4.18 -28.61
C PHE A 75 -6.82 -3.05 -27.98
N HIS A 76 -6.51 -1.99 -28.73
CA HIS A 76 -5.79 -0.83 -28.18
C HIS A 76 -6.57 -0.10 -27.09
N ALA A 77 -7.89 0.01 -27.22
CA ALA A 77 -8.75 0.57 -26.18
C ALA A 77 -8.71 -0.29 -24.91
N TYR A 78 -8.76 -1.62 -25.05
CA TYR A 78 -8.63 -2.54 -23.92
C TYR A 78 -7.27 -2.43 -23.22
N VAL A 79 -6.17 -2.39 -23.97
CA VAL A 79 -4.82 -2.28 -23.38
C VAL A 79 -4.67 -1.00 -22.56
N LYS A 80 -5.11 0.15 -23.10
CA LYS A 80 -5.07 1.42 -22.37
C LYS A 80 -5.91 1.39 -21.09
N TYR A 81 -7.09 0.77 -21.15
CA TYR A 81 -7.93 0.59 -19.97
C TYR A 81 -7.25 -0.29 -18.91
N ALA A 82 -6.63 -1.40 -19.33
CA ALA A 82 -5.94 -2.32 -18.44
C ALA A 82 -4.75 -1.66 -17.71
N GLU A 83 -3.94 -0.85 -18.41
CA GLU A 83 -2.82 -0.11 -17.80
C GLU A 83 -3.27 0.86 -16.70
N ILE A 84 -4.39 1.56 -16.93
CA ILE A 84 -5.00 2.45 -15.92
C ILE A 84 -5.46 1.62 -14.72
N TRP A 85 -6.12 0.49 -14.98
CA TRP A 85 -6.64 -0.36 -13.92
C TRP A 85 -5.53 -0.99 -13.08
N ASP A 86 -4.44 -1.47 -13.69
CA ASP A 86 -3.27 -2.00 -12.97
C ASP A 86 -2.67 -0.95 -12.04
N THR A 87 -2.56 0.29 -12.52
CA THR A 87 -2.07 1.42 -11.71
C THR A 87 -2.98 1.67 -10.52
N VAL A 88 -4.30 1.67 -10.72
CA VAL A 88 -5.29 1.89 -9.65
C VAL A 88 -5.28 0.72 -8.67
N VAL A 89 -5.20 -0.53 -9.14
CA VAL A 89 -5.21 -1.74 -8.31
C VAL A 89 -4.03 -1.77 -7.36
N HIS A 90 -2.84 -1.41 -7.82
CA HIS A 90 -1.65 -1.32 -6.95
C HIS A 90 -1.80 -0.29 -5.82
N GLN A 91 -2.73 0.65 -5.95
CA GLN A 91 -2.96 1.70 -4.97
C GLN A 91 -4.17 1.43 -4.06
N ILE A 92 -4.99 0.40 -4.34
CA ILE A 92 -6.23 0.10 -3.58
C ILE A 92 -5.96 -0.10 -2.08
N ASP A 93 -4.90 -0.81 -1.73
CA ASP A 93 -4.56 -1.05 -0.32
C ASP A 93 -4.19 0.26 0.39
N ALA A 94 -3.41 1.12 -0.29
CA ALA A 94 -3.03 2.44 0.23
C ALA A 94 -4.23 3.39 0.40
N TYR A 95 -5.26 3.26 -0.45
CA TYR A 95 -6.52 3.99 -0.32
C TYR A 95 -7.39 3.46 0.81
N SER A 96 -7.44 2.15 1.00
CA SER A 96 -8.18 1.52 2.09
C SER A 96 -7.57 1.89 3.45
N GLU A 97 -6.23 1.86 3.55
CA GLU A 97 -5.49 2.33 4.72
C GLU A 97 -5.79 3.82 5.02
N ALA A 98 -5.80 4.66 3.98
CA ALA A 98 -6.13 6.09 4.14
C ALA A 98 -7.57 6.32 4.62
N GLU A 99 -8.53 5.53 4.11
CA GLU A 99 -9.91 5.54 4.61
C GLU A 99 -9.98 5.17 6.10
N ASP A 100 -9.27 4.12 6.51
CA ASP A 100 -9.24 3.65 7.90
C ASP A 100 -8.65 4.70 8.84
N HIS A 101 -7.54 5.36 8.45
CA HIS A 101 -6.95 6.46 9.21
C HIS A 101 -7.94 7.62 9.43
N LEU A 102 -8.76 7.94 8.43
CA LEU A 102 -9.72 9.04 8.51
C LEU A 102 -11.00 8.67 9.28
N ARG A 103 -11.42 7.40 9.23
CA ARG A 103 -12.50 6.90 10.07
C ARG A 103 -12.09 6.84 11.54
N ASN A 104 -10.84 6.44 11.81
CA ASN A 104 -10.30 6.21 13.13
C ASN A 104 -9.20 7.22 13.51
N MET A 105 -9.52 8.51 13.52
CA MET A 105 -8.54 9.60 13.74
C MET A 105 -7.82 9.58 15.12
N LYS A 106 -8.18 8.69 16.04
CA LYS A 106 -7.63 8.64 17.39
C LYS A 106 -6.24 8.01 17.36
N GLY A 107 -5.24 8.77 17.81
CA GLY A 107 -3.86 8.29 17.92
C GLY A 107 -2.99 8.62 16.70
N HIS A 108 -3.59 9.09 15.61
CA HIS A 108 -2.87 9.56 14.43
C HIS A 108 -2.34 10.99 14.60
N THR A 109 -1.21 11.26 13.94
CA THR A 109 -0.67 12.60 13.83
C THR A 109 -1.44 13.43 12.81
N LEU A 110 -1.40 14.76 12.91
CA LEU A 110 -2.03 15.62 11.90
C LEU A 110 -1.44 15.38 10.51
N GLU A 111 -0.13 15.15 10.40
CA GLU A 111 0.52 14.86 9.12
C GLU A 111 0.02 13.55 8.48
N GLU A 112 -0.18 12.50 9.28
CA GLU A 112 -0.76 11.24 8.79
C GLU A 112 -2.18 11.44 8.25
N LEU A 113 -3.00 12.21 8.97
CA LEU A 113 -4.36 12.51 8.57
C LEU A 113 -4.40 13.39 7.31
N GLU A 114 -3.50 14.37 7.18
CA GLU A 114 -3.39 15.21 5.98
C GLU A 114 -2.91 14.41 4.77
N ARG A 115 -1.96 13.48 4.96
CA ARG A 115 -1.54 12.53 3.92
C ARG A 115 -2.69 11.61 3.50
N ALA A 116 -3.47 11.10 4.45
CA ALA A 116 -4.64 10.27 4.14
C ALA A 116 -5.70 11.05 3.34
N VAL A 117 -5.97 12.31 3.72
CA VAL A 117 -6.85 13.21 2.94
C VAL A 117 -6.32 13.39 1.51
N HIS A 118 -5.02 13.64 1.36
CA HIS A 118 -4.41 13.83 0.05
C HIS A 118 -4.52 12.57 -0.82
N ARG A 119 -4.26 11.38 -0.26
CA ARG A 119 -4.42 10.10 -0.97
C ARG A 119 -5.85 9.88 -1.47
N LEU A 120 -6.86 10.12 -0.62
CA LEU A 120 -8.26 9.96 -1.05
C LEU A 120 -8.66 10.99 -2.11
N LYS A 121 -8.16 12.23 -2.02
CA LYS A 121 -8.37 13.23 -3.09
C LYS A 121 -7.73 12.83 -4.40
N HIS A 122 -6.49 12.35 -4.35
CA HIS A 122 -5.79 11.83 -5.52
C HIS A 122 -6.60 10.71 -6.18
N PHE A 123 -7.18 9.78 -5.41
CA PHE A 123 -8.08 8.78 -5.98
C PHE A 123 -9.28 9.43 -6.68
N LEU A 124 -9.95 10.42 -6.09
CA LEU A 124 -11.07 11.09 -6.74
C LEU A 124 -10.69 11.78 -8.05
N GLU A 125 -9.48 12.32 -8.12
CA GLU A 125 -8.93 12.95 -9.32
C GLU A 125 -8.55 11.92 -10.40
N SER A 126 -7.84 10.84 -10.02
CA SER A 126 -7.31 9.86 -10.97
C SER A 126 -8.31 8.79 -11.39
N SER A 127 -9.28 8.44 -10.53
CA SER A 127 -10.27 7.38 -10.82
C SER A 127 -11.24 7.73 -11.95
N MET A 128 -11.32 9.00 -12.34
CA MET A 128 -12.08 9.41 -13.53
C MET A 128 -11.52 8.79 -14.81
N GLU A 129 -10.21 8.54 -14.88
CA GLU A 129 -9.61 7.89 -16.04
C GLU A 129 -10.14 6.46 -16.25
N VAL A 130 -10.43 5.74 -15.16
CA VAL A 130 -11.04 4.41 -15.24
C VAL A 130 -12.38 4.47 -15.96
N LEU A 131 -13.22 5.46 -15.64
CA LEU A 131 -14.53 5.63 -16.27
C LEU A 131 -14.42 6.14 -17.71
N ASN A 132 -13.52 7.10 -17.94
CA ASN A 132 -13.28 7.68 -19.26
C ASN A 132 -12.76 6.67 -20.28
N HIS A 133 -12.02 5.65 -19.84
CA HIS A 133 -11.52 4.59 -20.71
C HIS A 133 -12.42 3.34 -20.70
N GLY A 134 -13.09 3.05 -19.58
CA GLY A 134 -13.99 1.89 -19.44
C GLY A 134 -15.29 2.03 -20.22
N TYR A 135 -15.93 3.21 -20.19
CA TYR A 135 -17.20 3.42 -20.89
C TYR A 135 -17.08 3.29 -22.42
N PRO A 136 -16.12 3.95 -23.10
CA PRO A 136 -15.92 3.75 -24.53
C PRO A 136 -15.61 2.31 -24.90
N LEU A 137 -14.81 1.61 -24.07
CA LEU A 137 -14.50 0.20 -24.29
C LEU A 137 -15.77 -0.67 -24.25
N ILE A 138 -16.66 -0.46 -23.28
CA ILE A 138 -17.95 -1.17 -23.23
C ILE A 138 -18.77 -0.89 -24.50
N CYS A 139 -18.80 0.36 -24.98
CA CYS A 139 -19.53 0.73 -26.20
C CYS A 139 -18.95 0.09 -27.47
N MET A 140 -17.63 -0.14 -27.52
CA MET A 140 -16.95 -0.75 -28.68
C MET A 140 -17.09 -2.29 -28.73
N LEU A 141 -17.19 -2.95 -27.58
CA LEU A 141 -17.38 -4.39 -27.49
C LEU A 141 -18.85 -4.74 -27.70
N THR A 142 -19.18 -5.87 -28.33
CA THR A 142 -20.56 -6.37 -28.37
C THR A 142 -20.73 -7.59 -27.46
N GLU A 143 -21.96 -7.88 -27.02
CA GLU A 143 -22.24 -9.06 -26.18
C GLU A 143 -21.86 -10.37 -26.87
N HIS A 144 -21.95 -10.44 -28.20
CA HIS A 144 -21.57 -11.62 -28.97
C HIS A 144 -20.04 -11.79 -29.11
N GLU A 145 -19.27 -10.70 -28.99
CA GLU A 145 -17.81 -10.73 -29.17
C GLU A 145 -17.06 -10.89 -27.84
N ALA A 146 -17.50 -10.24 -26.77
CA ALA A 146 -16.73 -10.14 -25.52
C ALA A 146 -17.63 -9.88 -24.29
N LEU A 147 -18.59 -10.79 -24.04
CA LEU A 147 -19.55 -10.68 -22.94
C LEU A 147 -18.86 -10.62 -21.56
N SER A 148 -17.95 -11.55 -21.29
CA SER A 148 -17.30 -11.66 -19.98
C SER A 148 -16.45 -10.42 -19.70
N LEU A 149 -15.78 -9.90 -20.73
CA LEU A 149 -15.01 -8.67 -20.65
C LEU A 149 -15.89 -7.45 -20.41
N ARG A 150 -17.03 -7.30 -21.11
CA ARG A 150 -17.99 -6.20 -20.84
C ARG A 150 -18.49 -6.24 -19.41
N GLN A 151 -18.86 -7.42 -18.90
CA GLN A 151 -19.33 -7.60 -17.53
C GLN A 151 -18.26 -7.21 -16.51
N LEU A 152 -17.00 -7.59 -16.75
CA LEU A 152 -15.89 -7.21 -15.88
C LEU A 152 -15.68 -5.69 -15.83
N VAL A 153 -15.58 -5.04 -17.00
CA VAL A 153 -15.35 -3.59 -17.10
C VAL A 153 -16.50 -2.81 -16.47
N ALA A 154 -17.75 -3.28 -16.66
CA ALA A 154 -18.92 -2.69 -16.04
C ALA A 154 -18.87 -2.80 -14.51
N ALA A 155 -18.59 -3.99 -13.97
CA ALA A 155 -18.47 -4.20 -12.53
C ALA A 155 -17.33 -3.37 -11.91
N GLN A 156 -16.20 -3.24 -12.60
CA GLN A 156 -15.09 -2.38 -12.18
C GLN A 156 -15.48 -0.89 -12.18
N GLY A 157 -16.26 -0.45 -13.16
CA GLY A 157 -16.84 0.89 -13.21
C GLY A 157 -17.77 1.17 -12.02
N GLU A 158 -18.71 0.27 -11.74
CA GLU A 158 -19.63 0.40 -10.60
C GLU A 158 -18.90 0.48 -9.25
N VAL A 159 -17.92 -0.40 -9.04
CA VAL A 159 -17.08 -0.38 -7.83
C VAL A 159 -16.31 0.93 -7.71
N THR A 160 -15.83 1.47 -8.83
CA THR A 160 -15.10 2.75 -8.85
C THR A 160 -16.00 3.90 -8.44
N ILE A 161 -17.21 4.00 -9.01
CA ILE A 161 -18.20 5.02 -8.65
C ILE A 161 -18.57 4.92 -7.16
N SER A 162 -18.86 3.71 -6.69
CA SER A 162 -19.19 3.47 -5.27
C SER A 162 -18.08 3.95 -4.33
N ARG A 163 -16.81 3.72 -4.70
CA ARG A 163 -15.66 4.21 -3.94
C ARG A 163 -15.51 5.73 -4.01
N GLN A 164 -15.73 6.33 -5.19
CA GLN A 164 -15.70 7.79 -5.35
C GLN A 164 -16.71 8.46 -4.41
N ASP A 165 -17.96 8.01 -4.42
CA ASP A 165 -19.01 8.53 -3.54
C ASP A 165 -18.61 8.39 -2.07
N ARG A 166 -18.19 7.18 -1.68
CA ARG A 166 -17.77 6.89 -0.31
C ARG A 166 -16.66 7.82 0.17
N TYR A 167 -15.62 8.02 -0.63
CA TYR A 167 -14.50 8.90 -0.27
C TYR A 167 -14.89 10.37 -0.29
N TYR A 168 -15.72 10.80 -1.25
CA TYR A 168 -16.23 12.16 -1.28
C TYR A 168 -17.04 12.50 -0.02
N TYR A 169 -17.97 11.63 0.37
CA TYR A 169 -18.76 11.82 1.60
C TYR A 169 -17.90 11.76 2.86
N LEU A 170 -16.92 10.84 2.91
CA LEU A 170 -15.98 10.78 4.02
C LEU A 170 -15.23 12.10 4.16
N LEU A 171 -14.61 12.59 3.08
CA LEU A 171 -13.86 13.86 3.06
C LEU A 171 -14.72 15.06 3.46
N LYS A 172 -15.99 15.11 3.02
CA LYS A 172 -16.93 16.15 3.47
C LYS A 172 -17.24 16.05 4.97
N SER A 173 -17.45 14.85 5.49
CA SER A 173 -17.84 14.63 6.89
C SER A 173 -16.73 14.92 7.90
N ILE A 174 -15.46 14.69 7.52
CA ILE A 174 -14.32 14.85 8.45
C ILE A 174 -13.84 16.29 8.60
N GLY A 175 -14.32 17.24 7.79
CA GLY A 175 -13.80 18.61 7.75
C GLY A 175 -13.78 19.30 9.11
N CYS A 176 -14.85 19.16 9.90
CA CYS A 176 -14.91 19.71 11.26
C CYS A 176 -13.97 19.00 12.24
N LYS A 177 -13.85 17.66 12.15
CA LYS A 177 -12.93 16.87 12.99
C LYS A 177 -11.47 17.23 12.70
N MET A 178 -11.09 17.39 11.43
CA MET A 178 -9.76 17.84 11.02
C MET A 178 -9.43 19.23 11.57
N ARG A 179 -10.36 20.19 11.52
CA ARG A 179 -10.17 21.51 12.15
C ARG A 179 -9.94 21.39 13.65
N ALA A 180 -10.73 20.56 14.35
CA ALA A 180 -10.55 20.35 15.78
C ALA A 180 -9.18 19.74 16.13
N VAL A 181 -8.69 18.78 15.31
CA VAL A 181 -7.34 18.21 15.47
C VAL A 181 -6.26 19.28 15.26
N ARG A 182 -6.37 20.10 14.20
CA ARG A 182 -5.45 21.21 13.93
C ARG A 182 -5.39 22.21 15.09
N VAL A 183 -6.55 22.62 15.61
CA VAL A 183 -6.62 23.54 16.75
C VAL A 183 -6.00 22.90 17.99
N ARG A 184 -6.35 21.64 18.29
CA ARG A 184 -5.78 20.92 19.45
C ARG A 184 -4.26 20.83 19.35
N GLU A 185 -3.72 20.53 18.18
CA GLU A 185 -2.28 20.45 17.99
C GLU A 185 -1.62 21.82 18.15
N ALA A 186 -2.16 22.86 17.50
CA ALA A 186 -1.68 24.23 17.58
C ALA A 186 -1.69 24.77 19.02
N VAL A 187 -2.74 24.48 19.80
CA VAL A 187 -2.83 24.86 21.21
C VAL A 187 -1.85 24.04 22.05
N SER A 188 -1.67 22.74 21.77
CA SER A 188 -0.79 21.88 22.57
C SER A 188 0.71 22.17 22.39
N LYS A 189 1.14 22.65 21.23
CA LYS A 189 2.55 22.93 20.90
C LYS A 189 3.18 23.95 21.86
N PRO A 190 2.59 25.14 22.10
CA PRO A 190 3.09 26.10 23.09
C PRO A 190 3.25 25.49 24.49
N PHE A 191 2.23 24.77 24.98
CA PHE A 191 2.27 24.20 26.34
C PHE A 191 3.28 23.05 26.47
N LYS A 192 3.50 22.25 25.41
CA LYS A 192 4.56 21.23 25.39
C LYS A 192 5.95 21.85 25.45
N CYS A 193 6.18 22.94 24.70
CA CYS A 193 7.44 23.68 24.74
C CYS A 193 7.69 24.29 26.13
N CYS A 194 6.70 24.99 26.69
CA CYS A 194 6.79 25.56 28.05
C CYS A 194 7.02 24.46 29.10
N HIS A 195 6.32 23.33 29.02
CA HIS A 195 6.52 22.21 29.96
C HIS A 195 7.93 21.61 29.85
N ALA A 196 8.48 21.49 28.64
CA ALA A 196 9.85 21.01 28.43
C ALA A 196 10.89 21.98 29.03
N GLU A 197 10.68 23.29 28.87
CA GLU A 197 11.53 24.32 29.46
C GLU A 197 11.46 24.34 30.99
N VAL A 198 10.25 24.30 31.56
CA VAL A 198 10.04 24.20 33.02
C VAL A 198 10.70 22.94 33.57
N LYS A 199 10.60 21.80 32.89
CA LYS A 199 11.26 20.55 33.30
C LYS A 199 12.79 20.67 33.26
N LYS A 200 13.35 21.37 32.27
CA LYS A 200 14.79 21.69 32.21
C LYS A 200 15.19 22.61 33.38
N LEU A 201 14.40 23.63 33.67
CA LEU A 201 14.64 24.58 34.77
C LEU A 201 14.60 23.86 36.12
N CYS A 202 13.57 23.06 36.38
CA CYS A 202 13.43 22.24 37.59
C CYS A 202 14.59 21.25 37.75
N ARG A 203 15.09 20.64 36.66
CA ARG A 203 16.30 19.79 36.70
C ARG A 203 17.54 20.59 37.08
N LYS A 204 17.72 21.82 36.58
CA LYS A 204 18.83 22.72 36.96
C LYS A 204 18.77 23.05 38.46
N PHE A 205 17.61 23.49 38.96
CA PHE A 205 17.41 23.76 40.39
C PHE A 205 17.67 22.53 41.27
N ARG A 206 17.15 21.36 40.88
CA ARG A 206 17.39 20.11 41.62
C ARG A 206 18.86 19.71 41.66
N LYS A 207 19.60 19.88 40.55
CA LYS A 207 21.06 19.64 40.50
C LYS A 207 21.82 20.63 41.37
N ALA A 208 21.48 21.92 41.32
CA ALA A 208 22.11 22.96 42.15
C ALA A 208 21.89 22.69 43.65
N ARG A 209 20.66 22.37 44.05
CA ARG A 209 20.31 22.03 45.44
C ARG A 209 21.06 20.79 45.93
N LYS A 210 21.18 19.74 45.11
CA LYS A 210 22.00 18.55 45.43
C LYS A 210 23.48 18.90 45.63
N LYS A 211 24.06 19.79 44.82
CA LYS A 211 25.46 20.25 44.98
C LYS A 211 25.65 21.02 46.29
N MET A 212 24.75 21.94 46.62
CA MET A 212 24.81 22.68 47.89
C MET A 212 24.72 21.75 49.10
N VAL A 213 23.79 20.79 49.10
CA VAL A 213 23.65 19.81 50.19
C VAL A 213 24.92 18.96 50.34
N LYS A 214 25.54 18.53 49.25
CA LYS A 214 26.83 17.80 49.31
C LYS A 214 27.95 18.67 49.90
N LYS A 215 28.04 19.94 49.50
CA LYS A 215 29.04 20.90 50.00
C LYS A 215 28.85 21.15 51.50
N TRP A 216 27.61 21.33 51.94
CA TRP A 216 27.26 21.50 53.35
C TRP A 216 27.57 20.26 54.19
N LYS A 217 27.25 19.06 53.70
CA LYS A 217 27.62 17.80 54.37
C LYS A 217 29.14 17.63 54.48
N LYS A 218 29.92 17.97 53.44
CA LYS A 218 31.39 17.97 53.50
C LYS A 218 31.91 18.97 54.52
N ALA A 219 31.42 20.21 54.53
CA ALA A 219 31.82 21.24 55.49
C ALA A 219 31.47 20.85 56.93
N ARG A 220 30.30 20.22 57.16
CA ARG A 220 29.89 19.71 58.47
C ARG A 220 30.78 18.55 58.94
N LYS A 221 31.18 17.63 58.06
CA LYS A 221 32.15 16.58 58.38
C LYS A 221 33.52 17.16 58.74
N ALA A 222 34.01 18.13 57.96
CA ALA A 222 35.29 18.81 58.25
C ALA A 222 35.27 19.56 59.59
N ARG A 223 34.16 20.22 59.94
CA ARG A 223 33.98 20.86 61.25
C ARG A 223 33.96 19.85 62.39
N LYS A 224 33.32 18.68 62.20
CA LYS A 224 33.32 17.61 63.22
C LYS A 224 34.71 16.99 63.42
N ALA A 225 35.48 16.80 62.34
CA ALA A 225 36.86 16.32 62.42
C ALA A 225 37.75 17.30 63.20
N LYS A 226 37.73 18.59 62.86
CA LYS A 226 38.46 19.63 63.62
C LYS A 226 38.07 19.72 65.10
N LYS A 227 36.83 19.40 65.45
CA LYS A 227 36.36 19.37 66.85
C LYS A 227 36.82 18.12 67.61
N ALA A 228 37.07 17.01 66.91
CA ALA A 228 37.64 15.80 67.49
C ALA A 228 39.15 15.95 67.71
N ASP A 229 39.85 16.60 66.79
CA ASP A 229 41.31 16.85 66.90
C ASP A 229 41.64 17.89 68.00
N GLY A 230 40.74 18.84 68.27
CA GLY A 230 40.90 19.82 69.37
C GLY A 230 40.52 19.31 70.76
N LEU A 231 40.09 18.05 70.89
CA LEU A 231 39.75 17.40 72.17
C LEU A 231 40.89 16.51 72.69
N PHE A 232 42.06 16.53 72.03
CA PHE A 232 43.24 15.73 72.37
C PHE A 232 44.47 16.57 72.75
N THR A 233 44.29 17.86 73.04
CA THR A 233 45.31 18.73 73.63
C THR A 233 44.69 19.45 74.82
N GLY A 234 44.76 18.80 75.98
CA GLY A 234 44.33 19.29 77.29
C GLY A 234 44.76 18.29 78.34
#